data_AF-A0A944VVJ7-F1
#
_entry.id   AF-A0A944VVJ7-F1
#
_cell.length_a   1.000
_cell.length_b   1.000
_cell.length_c   1.000
_cell.angle_alpha   90.00
_cell.angle_beta   90.00
_cell.angle_gamma   90.00
#
_symmetry.space_group_name_H-M   'P 1'
#
loop_
_entity.id
_entity.type
_entity.pdbx_description
1 polymer ?
#
loop_
_entity_poly.entity_id
_entity_poly.type
_entity_poly.pdbx_seq_one_letter_code
_entity_poly.pdbx_strand_id
1 'polypeptide(L)'
;MNSIITVWKEQLKQLLSFYERKRGNIFSFYLLLFLYFIVINIICYWIAMYTAFPELTHGGAGVYYYKVQFPVGILGALFDSLSFFVTIFLIRHALSSKKDIQYIAHLSVDLVIAILATFWVVFVFSFSGWIVNLLGAAPQVLAERNAEYQGFLIDAVAKPSDNMRNIYFGLVMGISAMIPTCIHIYMFLRACVHTLFRQPVTMRR
;
A
#
# COMPACT_ATOMS: atom_id res chain seq x y z
N MET A 1 1.41 -29.61 -1.98
CA MET A 1 1.84 -28.43 -1.19
C MET A 1 3.33 -28.14 -1.33
N ASN A 2 4.23 -29.11 -1.09
CA ASN A 2 5.69 -28.91 -1.22
C ASN A 2 6.13 -28.33 -2.57
N SER A 3 5.60 -28.84 -3.69
CA SER A 3 5.96 -28.34 -5.04
C SER A 3 5.58 -26.86 -5.27
N ILE A 4 4.42 -26.41 -4.76
CA ILE A 4 3.99 -25.01 -4.87
C ILE A 4 4.93 -24.11 -4.08
N ILE A 5 5.24 -24.50 -2.83
CA ILE A 5 6.13 -23.73 -1.95
C ILE A 5 7.54 -23.67 -2.53
N THR A 6 8.05 -24.75 -3.13
CA THR A 6 9.36 -24.74 -3.81
C THR A 6 9.40 -23.79 -5.00
N VAL A 7 8.39 -23.84 -5.88
CA VAL A 7 8.31 -22.92 -7.04
C VAL A 7 8.19 -21.47 -6.55
N TRP A 8 7.40 -21.24 -5.51
CA TRP A 8 7.19 -19.91 -4.95
C TRP A 8 8.46 -19.34 -4.31
N LYS A 9 9.18 -20.15 -3.52
CA LYS A 9 10.49 -19.79 -2.96
C LYS A 9 11.50 -19.43 -4.05
N GLU A 10 11.54 -20.20 -5.14
CA GLU A 10 12.45 -19.93 -6.27
C GLU A 10 12.11 -18.60 -6.98
N GLN A 11 10.82 -18.33 -7.22
CA GLN A 11 10.39 -17.05 -7.80
C GLN A 11 10.73 -15.84 -6.90
N LEU A 12 10.51 -15.98 -5.59
CA LEU A 12 10.88 -14.95 -4.60
C LEU A 12 12.40 -14.74 -4.54
N LYS A 13 13.18 -15.80 -4.64
CA LYS A 13 14.65 -15.71 -4.70
C LYS A 13 15.12 -15.00 -5.97
N GLN A 14 14.49 -15.27 -7.11
CA GLN A 14 14.76 -14.56 -8.36
C GLN A 14 14.44 -13.07 -8.24
N LEU A 15 13.29 -12.72 -7.66
CA LEU A 15 12.91 -11.32 -7.41
C LEU A 15 13.91 -10.62 -6.50
N LEU A 16 14.27 -11.24 -5.37
CA LEU A 16 15.23 -10.69 -4.43
C LEU A 16 16.60 -10.49 -5.11
N SER A 17 17.06 -11.47 -5.89
CA SER A 17 18.32 -11.36 -6.63
C SER A 17 18.30 -10.25 -7.69
N PHE A 18 17.15 -10.00 -8.32
CA PHE A 18 16.97 -8.92 -9.27
C PHE A 18 17.06 -7.57 -8.57
N TYR A 19 16.35 -7.43 -7.44
CA TYR A 19 16.41 -6.24 -6.59
C TYR A 19 17.84 -5.96 -6.12
N GLU A 20 18.54 -6.95 -5.55
CA GLU A 20 19.90 -6.78 -5.02
C GLU A 20 20.90 -6.38 -6.11
N ARG A 21 20.75 -6.90 -7.34
CA ARG A 21 21.58 -6.51 -8.48
C ARG A 21 21.30 -5.08 -8.98
N LYS A 22 20.06 -4.61 -8.87
CA LYS A 22 19.62 -3.30 -9.42
C LYS A 22 19.65 -2.16 -8.40
N ARG A 23 19.65 -2.45 -7.09
CA ARG A 23 19.56 -1.45 -6.01
C ARG A 23 20.66 -0.38 -6.07
N GLY A 24 21.89 -0.73 -6.47
CA GLY A 24 23.00 0.22 -6.53
C GLY A 24 23.33 0.85 -5.17
N ASN A 25 23.67 2.15 -5.15
CA ASN A 25 23.96 2.89 -3.91
C ASN A 25 22.69 3.02 -3.05
N ILE A 26 22.79 2.57 -1.81
CA ILE A 26 21.72 2.56 -0.80
C ILE A 26 21.07 3.94 -0.65
N PHE A 27 21.86 5.02 -0.51
CA PHE A 27 21.32 6.34 -0.22
C PHE A 27 20.54 6.92 -1.41
N SER A 28 21.14 6.87 -2.61
CA SER A 28 20.51 7.36 -3.84
C SER A 28 19.26 6.55 -4.20
N PHE A 29 19.30 5.24 -4.00
CA PHE A 29 18.16 4.37 -4.24
C PHE A 29 16.97 4.72 -3.35
N TYR A 30 17.18 4.91 -2.05
CA TYR A 30 16.10 5.23 -1.13
C TYR A 30 15.50 6.60 -1.37
N LEU A 31 16.34 7.62 -1.64
CA LEU A 31 15.84 8.94 -1.99
C LEU A 31 15.01 8.89 -3.28
N LEU A 32 15.48 8.19 -4.31
CA LEU A 32 14.77 8.06 -5.57
C LEU A 32 13.47 7.26 -5.42
N LEU A 33 13.47 6.19 -4.62
CA LEU A 33 12.29 5.40 -4.31
C LEU A 33 11.24 6.24 -3.54
N PHE A 34 11.68 7.05 -2.59
CA PHE A 34 10.81 7.95 -1.84
C PHE A 34 10.19 9.01 -2.76
N LEU A 35 10.98 9.67 -3.60
CA LEU A 35 10.48 10.63 -4.60
C LEU A 35 9.51 9.96 -5.59
N TYR A 36 9.81 8.74 -6.02
CA TYR A 36 8.93 7.95 -6.87
C TYR A 36 7.57 7.69 -6.20
N PHE A 37 7.57 7.30 -4.92
CA PHE A 37 6.32 7.11 -4.18
C PHE A 37 5.56 8.41 -3.92
N ILE A 38 6.23 9.57 -3.78
CA ILE A 38 5.54 10.86 -3.70
C ILE A 38 4.70 11.08 -4.98
N VAL A 39 5.32 10.88 -6.14
CA VAL A 39 4.64 11.07 -7.43
C VAL A 39 3.46 10.11 -7.55
N ILE A 40 3.62 8.83 -7.21
CA ILE A 40 2.52 7.86 -7.24
C ILE A 40 1.40 8.27 -6.29
N ASN A 41 1.71 8.63 -5.04
CA ASN A 41 0.68 9.01 -4.06
C ASN A 41 -0.11 10.23 -4.53
N ILE A 42 0.55 11.23 -5.14
CA ILE A 42 -0.13 12.39 -5.71
C ILE A 42 -1.02 11.98 -6.90
N ILE A 43 -0.55 11.07 -7.77
CA ILE A 43 -1.37 10.55 -8.88
C ILE A 43 -2.60 9.82 -8.35
N CYS A 44 -2.41 8.88 -7.41
CA CYS A 44 -3.50 8.15 -6.75
C CYS A 44 -4.49 9.10 -6.08
N TYR A 45 -3.98 10.14 -5.40
CA TYR A 45 -4.77 11.20 -4.80
C TYR A 45 -5.67 11.90 -5.80
N TRP A 46 -5.13 12.37 -6.92
CA TRP A 46 -5.94 13.07 -7.91
C TRP A 46 -6.90 12.13 -8.63
N ILE A 47 -6.50 10.89 -8.94
CA ILE A 47 -7.42 9.89 -9.48
C ILE A 47 -8.59 9.70 -8.52
N ALA A 48 -8.33 9.49 -7.23
CA ALA A 48 -9.35 9.30 -6.21
C ALA A 48 -10.25 10.54 -6.07
N MET A 49 -9.68 11.75 -6.10
CA MET A 49 -10.46 13.00 -6.04
C MET A 49 -11.36 13.17 -7.26
N TYR A 50 -10.85 13.02 -8.49
CA TYR A 50 -11.64 13.21 -9.70
C TYR A 50 -12.73 12.16 -9.89
N THR A 51 -12.52 10.94 -9.41
CA THR A 51 -13.46 9.82 -9.59
C THR A 51 -14.45 9.72 -8.43
N ALA A 52 -14.01 9.97 -7.19
CA ALA A 52 -14.87 9.86 -6.02
C ALA A 52 -15.53 11.17 -5.63
N PHE A 53 -14.88 12.34 -5.77
CA PHE A 53 -15.37 13.66 -5.33
C PHE A 53 -15.05 14.79 -6.32
N PRO A 54 -15.52 14.70 -7.59
CA PRO A 54 -15.22 15.70 -8.62
C PRO A 54 -15.70 17.11 -8.26
N GLU A 55 -16.70 17.25 -7.41
CA GLU A 55 -17.20 18.54 -6.92
C GLU A 55 -16.19 19.30 -6.05
N LEU A 56 -15.25 18.59 -5.42
CA LEU A 56 -14.24 19.16 -4.52
C LEU A 56 -12.96 19.59 -5.25
N THR A 57 -12.84 19.30 -6.55
CA THR A 57 -11.62 19.60 -7.33
C THR A 57 -11.60 21.02 -7.90
N HIS A 58 -12.72 21.75 -7.81
CA HIS A 58 -12.86 23.10 -8.38
C HIS A 58 -13.18 24.16 -7.32
N GLY A 59 -13.03 25.43 -7.68
CA GLY A 59 -13.36 26.57 -6.82
C GLY A 59 -12.48 26.68 -5.56
N GLY A 60 -13.03 27.26 -4.50
CA GLY A 60 -12.31 27.43 -3.22
C GLY A 60 -11.93 26.11 -2.54
N ALA A 61 -12.75 25.07 -2.69
CA ALA A 61 -12.45 23.72 -2.22
C ALA A 61 -11.25 23.11 -2.98
N GLY A 62 -11.19 23.31 -4.30
CA GLY A 62 -10.06 22.84 -5.12
C GLY A 62 -8.71 23.40 -4.67
N VAL A 63 -8.66 24.67 -4.27
CA VAL A 63 -7.43 25.29 -3.73
C VAL A 63 -7.01 24.65 -2.41
N TYR A 64 -7.97 24.32 -1.54
CA TYR A 64 -7.70 23.60 -0.29
C TYR A 64 -7.14 22.21 -0.56
N TYR A 65 -7.81 21.41 -1.39
CA TYR A 65 -7.39 20.05 -1.71
C TYR A 65 -6.07 19.99 -2.51
N TYR A 66 -5.79 21.00 -3.33
CA TYR A 66 -4.49 21.19 -3.94
C TYR A 66 -3.37 21.37 -2.91
N LYS A 67 -3.61 22.05 -1.79
CA LYS A 67 -2.61 22.15 -0.71
C LYS A 67 -2.48 20.83 0.07
N VAL A 68 -3.58 20.11 0.26
CA VAL A 68 -3.61 18.81 0.95
C VAL A 68 -2.78 17.74 0.22
N GLN A 69 -2.66 17.80 -1.11
CA GLN A 69 -1.88 16.82 -1.89
C GLN A 69 -0.41 16.68 -1.43
N PHE A 70 0.21 17.76 -0.94
CA PHE A 70 1.62 17.77 -0.56
C PHE A 70 1.88 16.94 0.71
N PRO A 71 1.24 17.23 1.87
CA PRO A 71 1.37 16.38 3.05
C PRO A 71 0.85 14.96 2.79
N VAL A 72 -0.22 14.79 2.00
CA VAL A 72 -0.70 13.45 1.62
C VAL A 72 0.37 12.68 0.83
N GLY A 73 0.95 13.31 -0.19
CA GLY A 73 1.99 12.70 -1.02
C GLY A 73 3.24 12.33 -0.23
N ILE A 74 3.69 13.21 0.67
CA ILE A 74 4.89 12.99 1.51
C ILE A 74 4.65 11.87 2.53
N LEU A 75 3.54 11.92 3.26
CA LEU A 75 3.25 10.94 4.31
C LEU A 75 2.83 9.58 3.73
N GLY A 76 2.15 9.58 2.59
CA GLY A 76 1.88 8.36 1.82
C GLY A 76 3.18 7.72 1.36
N ALA A 77 4.09 8.50 0.76
CA ALA A 77 5.40 8.00 0.33
C ALA A 77 6.28 7.50 1.47
N LEU A 78 6.17 8.10 2.66
CA LEU A 78 6.86 7.64 3.86
C LEU A 78 6.42 6.23 4.24
N PHE A 79 5.12 5.98 4.24
CA PHE A 79 4.59 4.65 4.55
C PHE A 79 4.90 3.64 3.45
N ASP A 80 4.77 4.01 2.17
CA ASP A 80 5.04 3.09 1.06
C ASP A 80 6.52 2.70 0.95
N SER A 81 7.42 3.64 1.20
CA SER A 81 8.85 3.35 1.25
C SER A 81 9.22 2.48 2.46
N LEU A 82 8.60 2.71 3.63
CA LEU A 82 8.79 1.90 4.82
C LEU A 82 8.21 0.48 4.63
N SER A 83 7.00 0.38 4.10
CA SER A 83 6.33 -0.89 3.83
C SER A 83 7.13 -1.73 2.84
N PHE A 84 7.63 -1.12 1.76
CA PHE A 84 8.53 -1.77 0.82
C PHE A 84 9.80 -2.32 1.49
N PHE A 85 10.42 -1.53 2.37
CA PHE A 85 11.62 -1.99 3.10
C PHE A 85 11.33 -3.18 4.01
N VAL A 86 10.24 -3.09 4.78
CA VAL A 86 9.79 -4.17 5.65
C VAL A 86 9.50 -5.42 4.83
N THR A 87 8.82 -5.31 3.69
CA THR A 87 8.55 -6.45 2.80
C THR A 87 9.85 -7.10 2.30
N ILE A 88 10.85 -6.33 1.84
CA ILE A 88 12.15 -6.90 1.44
C ILE A 88 12.83 -7.62 2.62
N PHE A 89 12.77 -7.03 3.82
CA PHE A 89 13.31 -7.64 5.04
C PHE A 89 12.60 -8.96 5.38
N LEU A 90 11.27 -9.01 5.24
CA LEU A 90 10.46 -10.20 5.47
C LEU A 90 10.77 -11.29 4.44
N ILE A 91 10.92 -10.96 3.15
CA ILE A 91 11.30 -11.92 2.11
C ILE A 91 12.64 -12.57 2.44
N ARG A 92 13.63 -11.78 2.85
CA ARG A 92 14.96 -12.30 3.24
C ARG A 92 14.87 -13.29 4.40
N HIS A 93 14.07 -12.98 5.43
CA HIS A 93 13.85 -13.87 6.57
C HIS A 93 13.01 -15.10 6.21
N ALA A 94 12.02 -14.95 5.33
CA ALA A 94 11.22 -16.06 4.84
C ALA A 94 12.12 -17.05 4.07
N LEU A 95 12.99 -16.56 3.18
CA LEU A 95 13.89 -17.42 2.39
C LEU A 95 14.96 -18.12 3.21
N SER A 96 15.36 -17.58 4.38
CA SER A 96 16.28 -18.26 5.31
C SER A 96 15.58 -19.29 6.21
N SER A 97 14.25 -19.32 6.23
CA SER A 97 13.46 -20.22 7.08
C SER A 97 13.50 -21.66 6.59
N LYS A 98 13.87 -22.58 7.49
CA LYS A 98 13.95 -24.03 7.20
C LYS A 98 12.58 -24.71 7.15
N LYS A 99 11.57 -24.16 7.82
CA LYS A 99 10.21 -24.72 7.91
C LYS A 99 9.25 -23.96 7.01
N ASP A 100 8.41 -24.67 6.27
CA ASP A 100 7.43 -24.08 5.36
C ASP A 100 6.36 -23.24 6.06
N ILE A 101 5.95 -23.61 7.28
CA ILE A 101 5.01 -22.81 8.09
C ILE A 101 5.62 -21.46 8.49
N GLN A 102 6.90 -21.42 8.84
CA GLN A 102 7.58 -20.16 9.18
C GLN A 102 7.70 -19.25 7.96
N TYR A 103 7.98 -19.84 6.79
CA TYR A 103 8.00 -19.12 5.52
C TYR A 103 6.64 -18.47 5.20
N ILE A 104 5.53 -19.21 5.33
CA ILE A 104 4.18 -18.68 5.10
C ILE A 104 3.83 -17.59 6.14
N ALA A 105 4.17 -17.81 7.41
CA ALA A 105 3.90 -16.85 8.47
C ALA A 105 4.62 -15.51 8.23
N HIS A 106 5.90 -15.53 7.85
CA HIS A 106 6.63 -14.30 7.52
C HIS A 106 5.97 -13.54 6.36
N LEU A 107 5.47 -14.25 5.35
CA LEU A 107 4.85 -13.62 4.20
C LEU A 107 3.42 -13.12 4.48
N SER A 108 2.72 -13.71 5.44
CA SER A 108 1.41 -13.21 5.90
C SER A 108 1.49 -11.84 6.57
N VAL A 109 2.68 -11.39 6.99
CA VAL A 109 2.88 -10.04 7.52
C VAL A 109 2.61 -8.97 6.46
N ASP A 110 2.81 -9.26 5.16
CA ASP A 110 2.46 -8.32 4.09
C ASP A 110 0.94 -8.07 3.99
N LEU A 111 0.11 -9.01 4.45
CA LEU A 111 -1.34 -8.79 4.56
C LEU A 111 -1.67 -7.84 5.72
N VAL A 112 -0.95 -7.96 6.84
CA VAL A 112 -1.07 -7.03 7.97
C VAL A 112 -0.65 -5.63 7.55
N ILE A 113 0.42 -5.50 6.77
CA ILE A 113 0.86 -4.22 6.21
C ILE A 113 -0.23 -3.60 5.32
N ALA A 114 -0.89 -4.40 4.49
CA ALA A 114 -2.00 -3.94 3.66
C ALA A 114 -3.20 -3.44 4.50
N ILE A 115 -3.53 -4.11 5.60
CA ILE A 115 -4.56 -3.66 6.54
C ILE A 115 -4.13 -2.34 7.20
N LEU A 116 -2.88 -2.24 7.67
CA LEU A 116 -2.35 -1.01 8.24
C LEU A 116 -2.35 0.15 7.25
N ALA A 117 -2.15 -0.12 5.96
CA ALA A 117 -2.25 0.89 4.91
C ALA A 117 -3.63 1.55 4.86
N THR A 118 -4.71 0.78 5.07
CA THR A 118 -6.08 1.34 5.08
C THR A 118 -6.30 2.33 6.22
N PHE A 119 -5.77 2.04 7.42
CA PHE A 119 -5.79 2.97 8.54
C PHE A 119 -4.85 4.16 8.32
N TRP A 120 -3.71 3.92 7.68
CA TRP A 120 -2.74 4.97 7.36
C TRP A 120 -3.33 6.03 6.44
N VAL A 121 -4.10 5.63 5.42
CA VAL A 121 -4.79 6.59 4.55
C VAL A 121 -5.64 7.55 5.37
N VAL A 122 -6.50 7.05 6.27
CA VAL A 122 -7.36 7.93 7.09
C VAL A 122 -6.54 8.87 7.97
N PHE A 123 -5.48 8.34 8.59
CA PHE A 123 -4.56 9.16 9.40
C PHE A 123 -3.93 10.28 8.56
N VAL A 124 -3.40 9.96 7.38
CA VAL A 124 -2.74 10.92 6.49
C VAL A 124 -3.71 12.02 6.07
N PHE A 125 -4.96 11.69 5.78
CA PHE A 125 -5.96 12.70 5.42
C PHE A 125 -6.32 13.62 6.58
N SER A 126 -6.56 13.07 7.77
CA SER A 126 -6.85 13.86 8.96
C SER A 126 -5.68 14.80 9.31
N PHE A 127 -4.46 14.26 9.33
CA PHE A 127 -3.26 15.01 9.65
C PHE A 127 -2.90 16.04 8.57
N SER A 128 -3.11 15.73 7.29
CA SER A 128 -2.90 16.67 6.18
C SER A 128 -3.88 17.84 6.23
N GLY A 129 -5.15 17.57 6.54
CA GLY A 129 -6.15 18.61 6.75
C GLY A 129 -5.79 19.52 7.92
N TRP A 130 -5.27 18.95 9.01
CA TRP A 130 -4.73 19.70 10.15
C TRP A 130 -3.57 20.63 9.74
N ILE A 131 -2.57 20.12 8.99
CA ILE A 131 -1.43 20.93 8.52
C ILE A 131 -1.89 22.11 7.68
N VAL A 132 -2.75 21.87 6.69
CA VAL A 132 -3.19 22.91 5.76
C VAL A 132 -3.97 24.01 6.48
N ASN A 133 -4.76 23.65 7.49
CA ASN A 133 -5.50 24.62 8.31
C ASN A 133 -4.59 25.42 9.23
N LEU A 134 -3.59 24.79 9.85
CA LEU A 134 -2.59 25.47 10.66
C LEU A 134 -1.84 26.54 9.84
N LEU A 135 -1.46 26.20 8.61
CA LEU A 135 -0.80 27.11 7.67
C LEU A 135 -1.76 28.14 7.04
N GLY A 136 -3.06 27.87 7.07
CA GLY A 136 -4.11 28.73 6.52
C GLY A 136 -4.64 29.80 7.48
N ALA A 137 -4.20 29.81 8.75
CA ALA A 137 -4.65 30.75 9.79
C ALA A 137 -6.18 30.90 9.91
N ALA A 138 -6.93 29.84 9.58
CA ALA A 138 -8.38 29.79 9.76
C ALA A 138 -8.69 29.05 11.08
N PRO A 139 -9.36 29.68 12.06
CA PRO A 139 -9.68 29.05 13.33
C PRO A 139 -10.89 28.14 13.14
N GLN A 140 -10.66 26.90 12.72
CA GLN A 140 -11.65 25.83 12.83
C GLN A 140 -11.20 24.87 13.92
N VAL A 141 -12.08 24.65 14.90
CA VAL A 141 -11.82 23.83 16.09
C VAL A 141 -11.57 22.39 15.64
N LEU A 142 -10.32 21.96 15.72
CA LEU A 142 -9.84 20.64 15.29
C LEU A 142 -10.64 19.48 15.90
N ALA A 143 -11.26 19.68 17.06
CA ALA A 143 -12.10 18.70 17.73
C ALA A 143 -13.40 18.38 16.96
N GLU A 144 -14.03 19.36 16.30
CA GLU A 144 -15.29 19.14 15.56
C GLU A 144 -15.06 18.33 14.27
N ARG A 145 -13.94 18.52 13.58
CA ARG A 145 -13.56 17.74 12.39
C ARG A 145 -13.07 16.34 12.71
N ASN A 146 -12.36 16.14 13.83
CA ASN A 146 -11.93 14.80 14.23
C ASN A 146 -13.12 13.88 14.54
N ALA A 147 -14.19 14.42 15.10
CA ALA A 147 -15.45 13.70 15.29
C ALA A 147 -16.11 13.32 13.95
N GLU A 148 -16.03 14.20 12.94
CA GLU A 148 -16.53 13.95 11.58
C GLU A 148 -15.76 12.82 10.87
N TYR A 149 -14.42 12.83 10.93
CA TYR A 149 -13.58 11.76 10.34
C TYR A 149 -13.70 10.41 11.06
N GLN A 150 -13.83 10.43 12.40
CA GLN A 150 -14.14 9.21 13.17
C GLN A 150 -15.55 8.68 12.83
N GLY A 151 -16.51 9.58 12.65
CA GLY A 151 -17.86 9.27 12.18
C GLY A 151 -17.83 8.56 10.82
N PHE A 152 -17.08 9.06 9.84
CA PHE A 152 -16.96 8.40 8.53
C PHE A 152 -16.39 6.99 8.60
N LEU A 153 -15.44 6.72 9.49
CA LEU A 153 -14.91 5.36 9.69
C LEU A 153 -15.95 4.42 10.31
N ILE A 154 -16.62 4.86 11.37
CA ILE A 154 -17.64 4.07 12.06
C ILE A 154 -18.84 3.83 11.12
N ASP A 155 -19.26 4.86 10.39
CA ASP A 155 -20.36 4.78 9.43
C ASP A 155 -20.00 3.93 8.21
N ALA A 156 -18.75 3.95 7.74
CA ALA A 156 -18.32 3.07 6.66
C ALA A 156 -18.34 1.59 7.07
N VAL A 157 -18.07 1.28 8.34
CA VAL A 157 -18.18 -0.10 8.86
C VAL A 157 -19.64 -0.48 9.13
N ALA A 158 -20.44 0.43 9.69
CA ALA A 158 -21.84 0.17 10.06
C ALA A 158 -22.79 0.17 8.86
N LYS A 159 -22.54 1.02 7.85
CA LYS A 159 -23.34 1.21 6.63
C LYS A 159 -22.42 1.34 5.40
N PRO A 160 -21.81 0.24 4.95
CA PRO A 160 -20.86 0.26 3.84
C PRO A 160 -21.50 0.65 2.50
N SER A 161 -22.78 0.33 2.28
CA SER A 161 -23.51 0.71 1.06
C SER A 161 -23.61 2.22 0.88
N ASP A 162 -23.77 2.96 1.99
CA ASP A 162 -24.00 4.40 1.98
C ASP A 162 -22.67 5.17 1.87
N ASN A 163 -21.55 4.49 2.12
CA ASN A 163 -20.20 5.04 2.16
C ASN A 163 -19.29 4.55 1.02
N MET A 164 -19.87 4.01 -0.06
CA MET A 164 -19.10 3.44 -1.17
C MET A 164 -18.07 4.40 -1.78
N ARG A 165 -18.38 5.71 -1.86
CA ARG A 165 -17.43 6.73 -2.36
C ARG A 165 -16.20 6.85 -1.46
N ASN A 166 -16.39 6.86 -0.14
CA ASN A 166 -15.30 6.93 0.85
C ASN A 166 -14.44 5.66 0.83
N ILE A 167 -15.08 4.49 0.75
CA ILE A 167 -14.39 3.19 0.66
C ILE A 167 -13.57 3.13 -0.63
N TYR A 168 -14.18 3.50 -1.76
CA TYR A 168 -13.51 3.55 -3.05
C TYR A 168 -12.32 4.52 -3.04
N PHE A 169 -12.49 5.71 -2.47
CA PHE A 169 -11.43 6.69 -2.31
C PHE A 169 -10.25 6.12 -1.51
N GLY A 170 -10.53 5.49 -0.36
CA GLY A 170 -9.51 4.83 0.46
C GLY A 170 -8.79 3.69 -0.27
N LEU A 171 -9.52 2.90 -1.06
CA LEU A 171 -8.93 1.83 -1.87
C LEU A 171 -7.98 2.37 -2.94
N VAL A 172 -8.38 3.39 -3.69
CA VAL A 172 -7.54 4.01 -4.74
C VAL A 172 -6.27 4.63 -4.13
N MET A 173 -6.40 5.29 -2.99
CA MET A 173 -5.27 5.84 -2.23
C MET A 173 -4.33 4.74 -1.71
N GLY A 174 -4.86 3.58 -1.33
CA GLY A 174 -4.09 2.45 -0.82
C GLY A 174 -3.36 1.62 -1.89
N ILE A 175 -3.62 1.84 -3.19
CA ILE A 175 -3.05 1.03 -4.28
C ILE A 175 -1.51 1.03 -4.22
N SER A 176 -0.89 2.18 -3.95
CA SER A 176 0.56 2.32 -3.92
C SER A 176 1.20 1.47 -2.81
N ALA A 177 0.59 1.47 -1.62
CA ALA A 177 1.01 0.67 -0.48
C ALA A 177 0.83 -0.84 -0.71
N MET A 178 -0.15 -1.21 -1.55
CA MET A 178 -0.48 -2.62 -1.84
C MET A 178 0.41 -3.25 -2.90
N ILE A 179 1.25 -2.48 -3.61
CA ILE A 179 2.13 -3.01 -4.67
C ILE A 179 2.92 -4.26 -4.21
N PRO A 180 3.61 -4.27 -3.06
CA PRO A 180 4.36 -5.45 -2.62
C PRO A 180 3.46 -6.67 -2.37
N THR A 181 2.32 -6.46 -1.69
CA THR A 181 1.32 -7.50 -1.42
C THR A 181 0.73 -8.07 -2.72
N CYS A 182 0.42 -7.22 -3.69
CA CYS A 182 -0.07 -7.63 -5.00
C CYS A 182 0.97 -8.48 -5.76
N ILE A 183 2.25 -8.10 -5.71
CA ILE A 183 3.34 -8.88 -6.32
C ILE A 183 3.44 -10.27 -5.67
N HIS A 184 3.33 -10.35 -4.34
CA HIS A 184 3.38 -11.63 -3.62
C HIS A 184 2.20 -12.54 -3.92
N ILE A 185 0.97 -12.00 -3.94
CA ILE A 185 -0.23 -12.73 -4.33
C ILE A 185 -0.09 -13.21 -5.79
N TYR A 186 0.39 -12.36 -6.69
CA TYR A 186 0.63 -12.74 -8.08
C TYR A 186 1.62 -13.90 -8.21
N MET A 187 2.75 -13.87 -7.50
CA MET A 187 3.74 -14.97 -7.51
C MET A 187 3.16 -16.26 -6.93
N PHE A 188 2.37 -16.16 -5.85
CA PHE A 188 1.69 -17.32 -5.27
C PHE A 188 0.70 -17.94 -6.27
N LEU A 189 -0.16 -17.12 -6.88
CA LEU A 189 -1.12 -17.58 -7.89
C LEU A 189 -0.41 -18.20 -9.10
N ARG A 190 0.68 -17.59 -9.57
CA ARG A 190 1.50 -18.13 -10.65
C ARG A 190 2.11 -19.48 -10.27
N ALA A 191 2.57 -19.65 -9.03
CA ALA A 191 3.09 -20.93 -8.53
C ALA A 191 1.97 -21.99 -8.49
N CYS A 192 0.77 -21.63 -8.01
CA CYS A 192 -0.40 -22.50 -8.02
C CYS A 192 -0.76 -22.95 -9.45
N VAL A 193 -0.89 -22.02 -10.39
CA VAL A 193 -1.17 -22.30 -11.81
C VAL A 193 -0.09 -23.19 -12.40
N HIS A 194 1.19 -22.84 -12.22
CA HIS A 194 2.29 -23.65 -12.73
C HIS A 194 2.26 -25.08 -12.19
N THR A 195 1.95 -25.29 -10.91
CA THR A 195 1.83 -26.64 -10.33
C THR A 195 0.55 -27.36 -10.77
N LEU A 196 -0.56 -26.65 -11.01
CA LEU A 196 -1.81 -27.24 -11.48
C LEU A 196 -1.73 -27.72 -12.95
N PHE A 197 -1.03 -26.95 -13.80
CA PHE A 197 -0.93 -27.20 -15.24
C PHE A 197 0.30 -28.03 -15.64
N ARG A 198 1.31 -28.20 -14.76
CA ARG A 198 2.34 -29.24 -14.97
C ARG A 198 1.76 -30.59 -14.55
N GLN A 199 1.44 -31.44 -15.54
CA GLN A 199 1.21 -32.86 -15.28
C GLN A 199 2.38 -33.47 -14.48
N PRO A 200 2.14 -34.44 -13.59
CA PRO A 200 3.22 -35.19 -12.95
C PRO A 200 4.03 -35.83 -14.07
N VAL A 201 5.28 -35.37 -14.25
CA VAL A 201 6.24 -36.12 -15.05
C VAL A 201 6.38 -37.45 -14.34
N THR A 202 5.82 -38.49 -14.94
CA THR A 202 6.04 -39.87 -14.56
C THR A 202 7.54 -40.10 -14.64
N MET A 203 8.20 -40.08 -13.49
CA MET A 203 9.54 -40.63 -13.35
C MET A 203 9.40 -42.12 -13.65
N ARG A 204 9.71 -42.51 -14.89
CA ARG A 204 9.94 -43.92 -15.24
C ARG A 204 11.08 -44.39 -14.34
N ARG A 205 10.77 -45.43 -13.56
CA ARG A 205 11.67 -46.16 -12.66
C ARG A 205 12.98 -46.54 -13.33
#